data_AF-A0A5S3RMF0-F1
#
_entry.id   AF-A0A5S3RMF0-F1
#
_cell.length_a   1.000
_cell.length_b   1.000
_cell.length_c   1.000
_cell.angle_alpha   90.00
_cell.angle_beta   90.00
_cell.angle_gamma   90.00
#
_symmetry.space_group_name_H-M   'P 1'
#
loop_
_entity.id
_entity.type
_entity.pdbx_description
1 polymer ?
#
loop_
_entity_poly.entity_id
_entity_poly.type
_entity_poly.pdbx_seq_one_letter_code
_entity_poly.pdbx_strand_id
1 'polypeptide(L)'
;MKKLLISPSQMALSEQEGHIYQNILKQASEISLNLMAVKIENHPEDFLGWCYELLSASRDRINHDLLETKQLPVLKKLHDLLISAISFLQLKTLRVAPWPVVSVFVEQHKDTLALDEQLRLTQYIASIREQSLKEMIPEDLLTFTGKHTSALDPSSYNFDVEWFSSTKSAKAFHQMLADLPALFDEALAHIPLEGEVTEANYQDFVLKYVHAFTDNNEKPTLAPATRLLAMRRPDVFTPINNSRLDSLCSALAITKLSNRDFARYWQDIVQAVHAMSWFKMANGDSEQDQQLVAIKALIPCFFYYADTTTAENSNYIKLLNKPKRATSTTTKKVRRGKESAEILVDRALAAEDMPEHIRAKRDSIISEVQKGRGVAETISLMRTIFG
;
A
#
# COMPACT_ATOMS: atom_id res chain seq x y z
N MET A 1 12.86 7.45 31.71
CA MET A 1 11.57 8.02 31.25
C MET A 1 11.44 9.54 31.46
N LYS A 2 11.46 10.08 32.69
CA LYS A 2 11.23 11.53 32.93
C LYS A 2 12.04 12.48 32.02
N LYS A 3 13.36 12.25 31.90
CA LYS A 3 14.25 13.01 31.01
C LYS A 3 13.79 12.96 29.54
N LEU A 4 13.34 11.79 29.08
CA LEU A 4 12.82 11.61 27.73
C LEU A 4 11.55 12.43 27.54
N LEU A 5 10.57 12.34 28.45
CA LEU A 5 9.29 13.06 28.30
C LEU A 5 9.45 14.58 28.24
N ILE A 6 10.46 15.16 28.88
CA ILE A 6 10.69 16.61 28.87
C ILE A 6 11.64 17.10 27.76
N SER A 7 12.40 16.21 27.11
CA SER A 7 13.45 16.64 26.18
C SER A 7 12.93 17.44 24.97
N PRO A 8 11.73 17.19 24.40
CA PRO A 8 11.26 17.98 23.27
C PRO A 8 11.01 19.45 23.59
N SER A 9 10.83 19.84 24.86
CA SER A 9 10.70 21.26 25.21
C SER A 9 11.99 22.06 25.04
N GLN A 10 13.13 21.37 24.87
CA GLN A 10 14.43 21.97 24.60
C GLN A 10 14.80 21.89 23.10
N MET A 11 14.00 21.19 22.29
CA MET A 11 14.20 21.06 20.85
C MET A 11 13.57 22.25 20.11
N ALA A 12 14.10 22.57 18.94
CA ALA A 12 13.54 23.59 18.05
C ALA A 12 12.32 23.03 17.27
N LEU A 13 11.19 22.85 17.97
CA LEU A 13 9.95 22.35 17.38
C LEU A 13 9.24 23.45 16.58
N SER A 14 8.68 23.08 15.42
CA SER A 14 7.70 23.93 14.73
C SER A 14 6.41 24.04 15.56
N GLU A 15 5.53 24.98 15.21
CA GLU A 15 4.22 25.10 15.85
C GLU A 15 3.43 23.78 15.79
N GLN A 16 3.40 23.12 14.63
CA GLN A 16 2.73 21.85 14.45
C GLN A 16 3.35 20.72 15.28
N GLU A 17 4.68 20.65 15.34
CA GLU A 17 5.41 19.66 16.16
C GLU A 17 5.17 19.90 17.65
N GLY A 18 5.11 21.15 18.08
CA GLY A 18 4.73 21.53 19.44
C GLY A 18 3.33 21.05 19.81
N HIS A 19 2.34 21.25 18.93
CA HIS A 19 0.98 20.73 19.14
C HIS A 19 0.94 19.21 19.23
N ILE A 20 1.67 18.50 18.36
CA ILE A 20 1.81 17.04 18.39
C ILE A 20 2.40 16.59 19.73
N TYR A 21 3.50 17.20 20.16
CA TYR A 21 4.16 16.92 21.42
C TYR A 21 3.21 17.08 22.62
N GLN A 22 2.45 18.18 22.69
CA GLN A 22 1.50 18.40 23.77
C GLN A 22 0.38 17.35 23.81
N ASN A 23 -0.14 16.95 22.64
CA ASN A 23 -1.15 15.90 22.54
C ASN A 23 -0.62 14.54 23.01
N ILE A 24 0.63 14.20 22.66
CA ILE A 24 1.30 12.98 23.11
C ILE A 24 1.51 13.03 24.63
N LEU A 25 2.00 14.14 25.18
CA LEU A 25 2.20 14.29 26.62
C LEU A 25 0.91 14.15 27.43
N LYS A 26 -0.21 14.65 26.90
CA LYS A 26 -1.52 14.49 27.54
C LYS A 26 -1.88 13.02 27.73
N GLN A 27 -1.59 12.16 26.75
CA GLN A 27 -1.84 10.73 26.89
C GLN A 27 -0.79 10.04 27.77
N ALA A 28 0.49 10.42 27.63
CA ALA A 28 1.58 9.86 28.42
C ALA A 28 1.44 10.16 29.93
N SER A 29 0.86 11.31 30.31
CA SER A 29 0.66 11.67 31.71
C SER A 29 -0.35 10.76 32.43
N GLU A 30 -1.40 10.34 31.73
CA GLU A 30 -2.44 9.42 32.23
C GLU A 30 -1.91 8.01 32.55
N ILE A 31 -0.79 7.61 31.93
CA ILE A 31 -0.10 6.33 32.17
C ILE A 31 1.35 6.53 32.67
N SER A 32 1.62 7.70 33.27
CA SER A 32 2.98 8.12 33.62
C SER A 32 3.67 7.17 34.59
N LEU A 33 2.97 6.61 35.58
CA LEU A 33 3.54 5.64 36.52
C LEU A 33 4.06 4.39 35.79
N ASN A 34 3.27 3.84 34.86
CA ASN A 34 3.64 2.68 34.07
C ASN A 34 4.84 2.99 33.17
N LEU A 35 4.85 4.16 32.53
CA LEU A 35 5.98 4.62 31.70
C LEU A 35 7.25 4.85 32.53
N MET A 36 7.12 5.35 33.76
CA MET A 36 8.26 5.62 34.65
C MET A 36 8.98 4.36 35.10
N ALA A 37 8.29 3.21 35.12
CA ALA A 37 8.90 1.90 35.36
C ALA A 37 9.78 1.41 34.19
N VAL A 38 9.68 2.02 33.01
CA VAL A 38 10.48 1.65 31.83
C VAL A 38 11.84 2.34 31.87
N LYS A 39 12.90 1.52 31.79
CA LYS A 39 14.28 2.00 31.65
C LYS A 39 14.48 2.57 30.24
N ILE A 40 15.01 3.79 30.17
CA ILE A 40 15.36 4.47 28.93
C ILE A 40 16.87 4.59 28.87
N GLU A 41 17.46 4.11 27.78
CA GLU A 41 18.90 4.11 27.54
C GLU A 41 19.26 5.07 26.41
N ASN A 42 18.42 5.13 25.37
CA ASN A 42 18.57 6.04 24.26
C ASN A 42 17.88 7.39 24.55
N HIS A 43 18.57 8.49 24.27
CA HIS A 43 18.06 9.84 24.46
C HIS A 43 18.26 10.65 23.18
N PRO A 44 17.34 10.52 22.21
CA PRO A 44 17.43 11.20 20.93
C PRO A 44 17.46 12.73 21.07
N GLU A 45 18.24 13.38 20.21
CA GLU A 45 18.39 14.84 20.16
C GLU A 45 17.36 15.50 19.23
N ASP A 46 16.73 14.73 18.35
CA ASP A 46 15.70 15.18 17.43
C ASP A 46 14.31 14.61 17.77
N PHE A 47 13.28 15.28 17.26
CA PHE A 47 11.89 14.96 17.61
C PHE A 47 11.40 13.65 16.97
N LEU A 48 11.93 13.26 15.82
CA LEU A 48 11.57 12.00 15.17
C LEU A 48 12.12 10.82 15.97
N GLY A 49 13.41 10.86 16.32
CA GLY A 49 14.04 9.89 17.21
C GLY A 49 13.31 9.80 18.55
N TRP A 50 12.90 10.94 19.12
CA TRP A 50 12.10 10.97 20.35
C TRP A 50 10.77 10.21 20.22
N CYS A 51 10.04 10.42 19.12
CA CYS A 51 8.79 9.71 18.87
C CYS A 51 9.02 8.19 18.78
N TYR A 52 10.08 7.75 18.09
CA TYR A 52 10.45 6.33 18.01
C TYR A 52 10.80 5.72 19.37
N GLU A 53 11.63 6.41 20.17
CA GLU A 53 12.03 5.91 21.49
C GLU A 53 10.82 5.79 22.43
N LEU A 54 9.92 6.78 22.42
CA LEU A 54 8.72 6.74 23.25
C LEU A 54 7.72 5.68 22.77
N LEU A 55 7.58 5.48 21.45
CA LEU A 55 6.74 4.41 20.91
C LEU A 55 7.29 3.03 21.31
N SER A 56 8.59 2.80 21.12
CA SER A 56 9.23 1.55 21.55
C SER A 56 9.10 1.34 23.08
N ALA A 57 9.33 2.37 23.88
CA ALA A 57 9.21 2.28 25.33
C ALA A 57 7.79 1.94 25.78
N SER A 58 6.78 2.55 25.16
CA SER A 58 5.38 2.36 25.53
C SER A 58 4.72 1.13 24.89
N ARG A 59 5.25 0.60 23.78
CA ARG A 59 4.70 -0.58 23.11
C ARG A 59 5.40 -1.86 23.56
N ASP A 60 6.74 -1.85 23.53
CA ASP A 60 7.56 -3.06 23.59
C ASP A 60 8.11 -3.33 24.99
N ARG A 61 8.40 -2.27 25.75
CA ARG A 61 9.09 -2.37 27.05
C ARG A 61 8.20 -2.09 28.26
N ILE A 62 6.97 -1.62 28.04
CA ILE A 62 6.02 -1.41 29.13
C ILE A 62 5.58 -2.76 29.68
N ASN A 63 5.44 -2.87 30.99
CA ASN A 63 4.85 -4.05 31.60
C ASN A 63 3.33 -3.99 31.47
N HIS A 64 2.78 -4.76 30.52
CA HIS A 64 1.34 -4.81 30.26
C HIS A 64 0.53 -5.41 31.42
N ASP A 65 1.13 -6.25 32.26
CA ASP A 65 0.46 -6.85 33.43
C ASP A 65 0.15 -5.81 34.52
N LEU A 66 0.86 -4.67 34.50
CA LEU A 66 0.66 -3.57 35.43
C LEU A 66 -0.32 -2.51 34.91
N LEU A 67 -0.89 -2.70 33.70
CA LEU A 67 -1.87 -1.78 33.14
C LEU A 67 -3.28 -2.14 33.61
N GLU A 68 -4.00 -1.13 34.09
CA GLU A 68 -5.42 -1.27 34.32
C GLU A 68 -6.19 -1.30 32.99
N THR A 69 -7.31 -2.02 32.93
CA THR A 69 -8.13 -2.12 31.71
C THR A 69 -8.54 -0.75 31.14
N LYS A 70 -8.76 0.24 32.01
CA LYS A 70 -9.12 1.61 31.62
C LYS A 70 -7.97 2.38 30.95
N GLN A 71 -6.71 1.95 31.14
CA GLN A 71 -5.52 2.57 30.54
C GLN A 71 -5.22 2.03 29.14
N LEU A 72 -5.74 0.85 28.75
CA LEU A 72 -5.49 0.27 27.44
C LEU A 72 -5.94 1.16 26.27
N PRO A 73 -7.13 1.83 26.31
CA PRO A 73 -7.52 2.77 25.27
C PRO A 73 -6.60 4.01 25.20
N VAL A 74 -6.10 4.47 26.35
CA VAL A 74 -5.16 5.60 26.44
C VAL A 74 -3.81 5.22 25.82
N LEU A 75 -3.31 4.03 26.14
CA LEU A 75 -2.07 3.50 25.57
C LEU A 75 -2.19 3.35 24.06
N LYS A 76 -3.29 2.78 23.57
CA LYS A 76 -3.56 2.68 22.14
C LYS A 76 -3.57 4.06 21.48
N LYS A 77 -4.23 5.04 22.08
CA LYS A 77 -4.27 6.40 21.55
C LYS A 77 -2.90 7.07 21.56
N LEU A 78 -2.07 6.81 22.57
CA LEU A 78 -0.68 7.24 22.60
C LEU A 78 0.10 6.65 21.42
N HIS A 79 -0.04 5.35 21.15
CA HIS A 79 0.57 4.69 20.00
C HIS A 79 0.10 5.29 18.67
N ASP A 80 -1.21 5.47 18.50
CA ASP A 80 -1.78 6.06 17.27
C ASP A 80 -1.23 7.48 17.02
N LEU A 81 -1.11 8.30 18.06
CA LEU A 81 -0.51 9.64 17.97
C LEU A 81 0.97 9.59 17.58
N LEU A 82 1.75 8.69 18.20
CA LEU A 82 3.18 8.54 17.90
C LEU A 82 3.40 8.02 16.48
N ILE A 83 2.63 7.03 16.02
CA ILE A 83 2.68 6.49 14.66
C ILE A 83 2.36 7.58 13.63
N SER A 84 1.32 8.39 13.90
CA SER A 84 0.96 9.52 13.05
C SER A 84 2.06 10.59 13.04
N ALA A 85 2.66 10.89 14.20
CA ALA A 85 3.76 11.85 14.32
C ALA A 85 4.99 11.40 13.54
N ILE A 86 5.40 10.13 13.69
CA ILE A 86 6.52 9.55 12.97
C ILE A 86 6.28 9.62 11.47
N SER A 87 5.10 9.19 10.99
CA SER A 87 4.74 9.26 9.58
C SER A 87 4.80 10.69 9.03
N PHE A 88 4.26 11.66 9.77
CA PHE A 88 4.32 13.08 9.40
C PHE A 88 5.77 13.58 9.29
N LEU A 89 6.60 13.29 10.30
CA LEU A 89 7.99 13.75 10.35
C LEU A 89 8.84 13.11 9.25
N GLN A 90 8.66 11.81 8.98
CA GLN A 90 9.32 11.12 7.88
C GLN A 90 8.89 11.70 6.52
N LEU A 91 7.60 11.82 6.25
CA LEU A 91 7.10 12.44 5.02
C LEU A 91 7.60 13.88 4.83
N LYS A 92 7.69 14.65 5.92
CA LYS A 92 8.21 16.03 5.90
C LYS A 92 9.65 16.08 5.39
N THR A 93 10.47 15.06 5.62
CA THR A 93 11.86 15.01 5.10
C THR A 93 11.93 15.03 3.57
N LEU A 94 10.94 14.47 2.89
CA LEU A 94 10.87 14.44 1.41
C LEU A 94 10.85 15.84 0.79
N ARG A 95 10.44 16.87 1.53
CA ARG A 95 10.42 18.25 1.02
C ARG A 95 11.79 18.81 0.70
N VAL A 96 12.83 18.30 1.35
CA VAL A 96 14.20 18.82 1.25
C VAL A 96 15.21 17.75 0.86
N ALA A 97 14.86 16.47 0.98
CA ALA A 97 15.76 15.37 0.66
C ALA A 97 16.10 15.32 -0.84
N PRO A 98 17.39 15.18 -1.22
CA PRO A 98 17.79 14.85 -2.58
C PRO A 98 17.61 13.34 -2.86
N TRP A 99 17.64 12.96 -4.14
CA TRP A 99 17.43 11.57 -4.56
C TRP A 99 18.28 10.53 -3.81
N PRO A 100 19.63 10.71 -3.63
CA PRO A 100 20.44 9.71 -2.95
C PRO A 100 20.04 9.46 -1.50
N VAL A 101 19.50 10.47 -0.80
CA VAL A 101 19.02 10.30 0.59
C VAL A 101 17.74 9.47 0.60
N VAL A 102 16.85 9.70 -0.38
CA VAL A 102 15.58 8.97 -0.49
C VAL A 102 15.82 7.51 -0.89
N SER A 103 16.66 7.25 -1.88
CA SER A 103 16.95 5.88 -2.31
C SER A 103 17.68 5.08 -1.22
N VAL A 104 18.68 5.66 -0.57
CA VAL A 104 19.38 5.03 0.56
C VAL A 104 18.44 4.77 1.74
N PHE A 105 17.53 5.69 2.04
CA PHE A 105 16.51 5.46 3.07
C PHE A 105 15.67 4.23 2.75
N VAL A 106 15.16 4.12 1.51
CA VAL A 106 14.33 2.98 1.09
C VAL A 106 15.12 1.67 1.18
N GLU A 107 16.38 1.66 0.74
CA GLU A 107 17.23 0.47 0.81
C GLU A 107 17.54 0.04 2.25
N GLN A 108 17.87 0.99 3.13
CA GLN A 108 18.14 0.71 4.54
C GLN A 108 16.92 0.15 5.29
N HIS A 109 15.71 0.44 4.81
CA HIS A 109 14.47 0.01 5.44
C HIS A 109 13.74 -1.08 4.65
N LYS A 110 14.37 -1.68 3.63
CA LYS A 110 13.71 -2.60 2.69
C LYS A 110 12.95 -3.74 3.35
N ASP A 111 13.52 -4.33 4.40
CA ASP A 111 12.91 -5.46 5.11
C ASP A 111 11.66 -5.01 5.88
N THR A 112 11.78 -3.94 6.66
CA THR A 112 10.68 -3.34 7.44
C THR A 112 9.56 -2.83 6.52
N LEU A 113 9.90 -2.33 5.33
CA LEU A 113 8.94 -1.86 4.34
C LEU A 113 8.29 -2.99 3.53
N ALA A 114 8.78 -4.23 3.62
CA ALA A 114 8.44 -5.30 2.67
C ALA A 114 8.66 -4.86 1.21
N LEU A 115 9.77 -4.17 0.94
CA LEU A 115 10.05 -3.52 -0.35
C LEU A 115 9.96 -4.51 -1.51
N ASP A 116 10.59 -5.69 -1.39
CA ASP A 116 10.56 -6.72 -2.42
C ASP A 116 9.13 -7.14 -2.80
N GLU A 117 8.23 -7.23 -1.81
CA GLU A 117 6.83 -7.57 -2.05
C GLU A 117 6.09 -6.44 -2.77
N GLN A 118 6.34 -5.20 -2.36
CA GLN A 118 5.76 -4.02 -3.01
C GLN A 118 6.27 -3.87 -4.46
N LEU A 119 7.54 -4.17 -4.73
CA LEU A 119 8.12 -4.17 -6.07
C LEU A 119 7.58 -5.31 -6.95
N ARG A 120 7.31 -6.50 -6.39
CA ARG A 120 6.62 -7.56 -7.15
C ARG A 120 5.22 -7.13 -7.59
N LEU A 121 4.46 -6.42 -6.74
CA LEU A 121 3.18 -5.85 -7.14
C LEU A 121 3.34 -4.87 -8.30
N THR A 122 4.31 -3.94 -8.25
CA THR A 122 4.45 -2.93 -9.32
C THR A 122 4.93 -3.54 -10.63
N GLN A 123 5.83 -4.53 -10.58
CA GLN A 123 6.23 -5.32 -11.74
C GLN A 123 5.03 -6.08 -12.35
N TYR A 124 4.19 -6.68 -11.51
CA TYR A 124 2.98 -7.34 -11.97
C TYR A 124 2.02 -6.35 -12.64
N ILE A 125 1.78 -5.20 -12.02
CA ILE A 125 0.94 -4.14 -12.57
C ILE A 125 1.48 -3.64 -13.91
N ALA A 126 2.80 -3.48 -14.06
CA ALA A 126 3.41 -3.09 -15.33
C ALA A 126 3.07 -4.07 -16.47
N SER A 127 2.90 -5.36 -16.19
CA SER A 127 2.53 -6.38 -17.18
C SER A 127 1.06 -6.35 -17.61
N ILE A 128 0.17 -5.72 -16.83
CA ILE A 128 -1.28 -5.69 -17.09
C ILE A 128 -1.86 -4.29 -17.29
N ARG A 129 -1.13 -3.22 -16.96
CA ARG A 129 -1.64 -1.83 -16.97
C ARG A 129 -2.09 -1.31 -18.34
N GLU A 130 -1.72 -1.99 -19.42
CA GLU A 130 -2.15 -1.67 -20.78
C GLU A 130 -3.50 -2.28 -21.14
N GLN A 131 -3.89 -3.36 -20.47
CA GLN A 131 -5.15 -4.06 -20.72
C GLN A 131 -6.34 -3.20 -20.27
N SER A 132 -7.47 -3.32 -20.98
CA SER A 132 -8.71 -2.69 -20.53
C SER A 132 -9.23 -3.39 -19.27
N LEU A 133 -9.78 -2.63 -18.33
CA LEU A 133 -10.38 -3.13 -17.10
C LEU A 133 -11.53 -4.10 -17.40
N LYS A 134 -12.26 -3.87 -18.49
CA LYS A 134 -13.33 -4.77 -18.96
C LYS A 134 -12.83 -6.15 -19.37
N GLU A 135 -11.63 -6.24 -19.94
CA GLU A 135 -11.05 -7.50 -20.43
C GLU A 135 -10.20 -8.21 -19.37
N MET A 136 -9.88 -7.55 -18.25
CA MET A 136 -9.15 -8.17 -17.15
C MET A 136 -9.96 -9.31 -16.52
N ILE A 137 -9.27 -10.41 -16.23
CA ILE A 137 -9.83 -11.44 -15.36
C ILE A 137 -10.10 -10.87 -13.95
N PRO A 138 -11.05 -11.44 -13.20
CA PRO A 138 -11.41 -10.92 -11.88
C PRO A 138 -10.22 -10.74 -10.93
N GLU A 139 -9.26 -11.65 -10.94
CA GLU A 139 -8.06 -11.58 -10.10
C GLU A 139 -7.12 -10.43 -10.47
N ASP A 140 -6.98 -10.11 -11.75
CA ASP A 140 -6.17 -8.99 -12.24
C ASP A 140 -6.86 -7.66 -11.94
N LEU A 141 -8.19 -7.61 -12.10
CA LEU A 141 -8.98 -6.44 -11.71
C LEU A 141 -8.89 -6.16 -10.21
N LEU A 142 -8.93 -7.19 -9.36
CA LEU A 142 -8.70 -7.06 -7.91
C LEU A 142 -7.30 -6.54 -7.58
N THR A 143 -6.31 -6.97 -8.35
CA THR A 143 -4.91 -6.54 -8.22
C THR A 143 -4.75 -5.07 -8.59
N PHE A 144 -5.27 -4.68 -9.76
CA PHE A 144 -5.26 -3.30 -10.23
C PHE A 144 -6.02 -2.36 -9.28
N THR A 145 -7.17 -2.80 -8.77
CA THR A 145 -7.98 -1.97 -7.87
C THR A 145 -7.55 -1.99 -6.42
N GLY A 146 -6.67 -2.90 -6.01
CA GLY A 146 -6.17 -2.98 -4.64
C GLY A 146 -7.20 -3.49 -3.64
N LYS A 147 -7.77 -4.67 -3.90
CA LYS A 147 -8.70 -5.36 -2.99
C LYS A 147 -8.30 -6.82 -2.83
N HIS A 148 -7.81 -7.19 -1.65
CA HIS A 148 -7.39 -8.55 -1.40
C HIS A 148 -8.61 -9.47 -1.18
N THR A 149 -8.59 -10.65 -1.79
CA THR A 149 -9.60 -11.70 -1.57
C THR A 149 -8.95 -13.07 -1.58
N SER A 150 -9.67 -14.10 -1.12
CA SER A 150 -9.18 -15.48 -1.17
C SER A 150 -9.10 -16.09 -2.59
N ALA A 151 -9.54 -15.36 -3.63
CA ALA A 151 -9.39 -15.80 -5.02
C ALA A 151 -7.94 -15.65 -5.53
N LEU A 152 -7.19 -14.71 -4.94
CA LEU A 152 -5.79 -14.43 -5.24
C LEU A 152 -4.91 -15.56 -4.70
N ASP A 153 -4.60 -16.52 -5.55
CA ASP A 153 -3.74 -17.65 -5.21
C ASP A 153 -2.33 -17.15 -4.86
N PRO A 154 -1.80 -17.41 -3.65
CA PRO A 154 -0.46 -16.99 -3.25
C PRO A 154 0.66 -17.46 -4.19
N SER A 155 0.43 -18.51 -4.98
CA SER A 155 1.40 -18.97 -5.99
C SER A 155 1.45 -18.13 -7.26
N SER A 156 0.38 -17.39 -7.56
CA SER A 156 0.30 -16.50 -8.73
C SER A 156 0.38 -15.02 -8.33
N TYR A 157 -0.10 -14.67 -7.14
CA TYR A 157 -0.13 -13.34 -6.56
C TYR A 157 0.67 -13.35 -5.26
N ASN A 158 2.01 -13.36 -5.40
CA ASN A 158 2.94 -13.48 -4.28
C ASN A 158 3.27 -12.14 -3.60
N PHE A 159 2.24 -11.29 -3.50
CA PHE A 159 2.29 -9.93 -2.97
C PHE A 159 0.90 -9.48 -2.48
N ASP A 160 0.87 -8.54 -1.54
CA ASP A 160 -0.37 -7.90 -1.12
C ASP A 160 -0.82 -6.86 -2.15
N VAL A 161 -1.93 -7.14 -2.82
CA VAL A 161 -2.54 -6.21 -3.76
C VAL A 161 -2.98 -4.89 -3.11
N GLU A 162 -3.16 -4.86 -1.78
CA GLU A 162 -3.58 -3.67 -1.03
C GLU A 162 -2.41 -2.70 -0.72
N TRP A 163 -1.17 -3.04 -1.08
CA TRP A 163 -0.08 -2.06 -1.12
C TRP A 163 -0.44 -0.91 -2.06
N PHE A 164 0.02 0.32 -1.77
CA PHE A 164 -0.29 1.53 -2.55
C PHE A 164 -1.80 1.88 -2.63
N SER A 165 -2.44 1.93 -1.46
CA SER A 165 -3.86 2.29 -1.22
C SER A 165 -4.86 1.16 -1.48
N SER A 166 -5.34 0.58 -0.38
CA SER A 166 -6.45 -0.38 -0.36
C SER A 166 -7.77 0.29 -0.69
N THR A 167 -8.56 -0.34 -1.57
CA THR A 167 -9.93 0.10 -1.90
C THR A 167 -10.99 -0.86 -1.35
N LYS A 168 -10.63 -1.80 -0.46
CA LYS A 168 -11.55 -2.84 0.03
C LYS A 168 -12.85 -2.30 0.64
N SER A 169 -12.81 -1.11 1.24
CA SER A 169 -13.96 -0.46 1.86
C SER A 169 -14.81 0.36 0.88
N ALA A 170 -14.33 0.60 -0.34
CA ALA A 170 -14.99 1.40 -1.36
C ALA A 170 -16.06 0.59 -2.11
N LYS A 171 -17.11 0.14 -1.41
CA LYS A 171 -18.14 -0.75 -1.95
C LYS A 171 -18.79 -0.20 -3.23
N ALA A 172 -19.17 1.07 -3.24
CA ALA A 172 -19.76 1.75 -4.39
C ALA A 172 -18.85 1.72 -5.62
N PHE A 173 -17.54 1.97 -5.44
CA PHE A 173 -16.56 1.87 -6.52
C PHE A 173 -16.48 0.45 -7.09
N HIS A 174 -16.36 -0.56 -6.23
CA HIS A 174 -16.31 -1.95 -6.67
C HIS A 174 -17.60 -2.40 -7.36
N GLN A 175 -18.75 -1.88 -6.95
CA GLN A 175 -20.04 -2.14 -7.62
C GLN A 175 -20.05 -1.50 -9.01
N MET A 176 -19.76 -0.20 -9.12
CA MET A 176 -19.75 0.50 -10.41
C MET A 176 -18.74 -0.08 -11.38
N LEU A 177 -17.55 -0.48 -10.91
CA LEU A 177 -16.56 -1.11 -11.76
C LEU A 177 -17.00 -2.49 -12.28
N ALA A 178 -17.74 -3.26 -11.48
CA ALA A 178 -18.27 -4.54 -11.90
C ALA A 178 -19.41 -4.38 -12.92
N ASP A 179 -20.29 -3.39 -12.72
CA ASP A 179 -21.46 -3.18 -13.56
C ASP A 179 -21.13 -2.44 -14.87
N LEU A 180 -20.20 -1.48 -14.81
CA LEU A 180 -19.90 -0.52 -15.88
C LEU A 180 -18.38 -0.37 -16.13
N PRO A 181 -17.60 -1.45 -16.31
CA PRO A 181 -16.14 -1.38 -16.44
C PRO A 181 -15.68 -0.48 -17.60
N ALA A 182 -16.43 -0.46 -18.71
CA ALA A 182 -16.12 0.36 -19.88
C ALA A 182 -16.06 1.87 -19.58
N LEU A 183 -16.84 2.37 -18.61
CA LEU A 183 -16.79 3.79 -18.24
C LEU A 183 -15.49 4.15 -17.52
N PHE A 184 -14.90 3.20 -16.79
CA PHE A 184 -13.60 3.38 -16.15
C PHE A 184 -12.46 3.28 -17.18
N ASP A 185 -12.61 2.43 -18.20
CA ASP A 185 -11.71 2.39 -19.35
C ASP A 185 -11.73 3.72 -20.13
N GLU A 186 -12.91 4.28 -20.39
CA GLU A 186 -13.03 5.61 -20.99
C GLU A 186 -12.32 6.68 -20.16
N ALA A 187 -12.43 6.64 -18.83
CA ALA A 187 -11.71 7.56 -17.97
C ALA A 187 -10.19 7.38 -18.10
N LEU A 188 -9.69 6.15 -17.99
CA LEU A 188 -8.26 5.84 -18.06
C LEU A 188 -7.65 6.11 -19.43
N ALA A 189 -8.44 6.08 -20.51
CA ALA A 189 -7.98 6.41 -21.86
C ALA A 189 -7.44 7.85 -21.98
N HIS A 190 -7.88 8.76 -21.11
CA HIS A 190 -7.35 10.12 -21.05
C HIS A 190 -5.97 10.20 -20.40
N ILE A 191 -5.50 9.14 -19.73
CA ILE A 191 -4.18 9.05 -19.09
C ILE A 191 -3.24 8.21 -19.96
N PRO A 192 -2.25 8.85 -20.63
CA PRO A 192 -1.33 8.13 -21.50
C PRO A 192 -0.44 7.17 -20.71
N LEU A 193 -0.16 5.99 -21.30
CA LEU A 193 0.70 4.96 -20.72
C LEU A 193 2.14 5.43 -20.52
N GLU A 194 2.61 6.23 -21.46
CA GLU A 194 3.99 6.68 -21.55
C GLU A 194 4.03 8.16 -21.90
N GLY A 195 5.15 8.80 -21.63
CA GLY A 195 5.34 10.23 -21.88
C GLY A 195 4.66 11.13 -20.84
N GLU A 196 4.48 12.39 -21.20
CA GLU A 196 3.96 13.41 -20.30
C GLU A 196 2.46 13.22 -20.01
N VAL A 197 2.06 13.38 -18.75
CA VAL A 197 0.66 13.49 -18.33
C VAL A 197 0.40 14.94 -17.96
N THR A 198 -0.50 15.59 -18.69
CA THR A 198 -0.85 17.00 -18.45
C THR A 198 -2.01 17.15 -17.47
N GLU A 199 -2.23 18.36 -16.98
CA GLU A 199 -3.42 18.66 -16.17
C GLU A 199 -4.73 18.42 -16.95
N ALA A 200 -4.75 18.73 -18.25
CA ALA A 200 -5.91 18.48 -19.10
C ALA A 200 -6.25 16.98 -19.17
N ASN A 201 -5.24 16.10 -19.29
CA ASN A 201 -5.42 14.66 -19.23
C ASN A 201 -6.09 14.23 -17.92
N TYR A 202 -5.61 14.76 -16.80
CA TYR A 202 -6.18 14.48 -15.49
C TYR A 202 -7.61 15.02 -15.34
N GLN A 203 -7.89 16.24 -15.80
CA GLN A 203 -9.23 16.83 -15.74
C GLN A 203 -10.24 16.01 -16.56
N ASP A 204 -9.86 15.56 -17.77
CA ASP A 204 -10.71 14.69 -18.58
C ASP A 204 -10.96 13.33 -17.90
N PHE A 205 -9.93 12.73 -17.31
CA PHE A 205 -10.09 11.52 -16.48
C PHE A 205 -11.10 11.76 -15.36
N VAL A 206 -11.01 12.87 -14.62
CA VAL A 206 -11.92 13.18 -13.51
C VAL A 206 -13.35 13.33 -14.01
N LEU A 207 -13.57 14.03 -15.13
CA LEU A 207 -14.90 14.20 -15.72
C LEU A 207 -15.54 12.85 -16.04
N LYS A 208 -14.80 11.96 -16.70
CA LYS A 208 -15.27 10.61 -17.06
C LYS A 208 -15.43 9.70 -15.85
N TYR A 209 -14.49 9.72 -14.92
CA TYR A 209 -14.57 8.95 -13.68
C TYR A 209 -15.77 9.36 -12.84
N VAL A 210 -16.04 10.66 -12.69
CA VAL A 210 -17.23 11.15 -11.97
C VAL A 210 -18.51 10.74 -12.70
N HIS A 211 -18.52 10.82 -14.03
CA HIS A 211 -19.66 10.42 -14.84
C HIS A 211 -20.07 8.95 -14.59
N ALA A 212 -19.12 8.05 -14.39
CA ALA A 212 -19.36 6.62 -14.11
C ALA A 212 -20.23 6.33 -12.88
N PHE A 213 -20.45 7.31 -12.00
CA PHE A 213 -21.28 7.15 -10.79
C PHE A 213 -22.62 7.89 -10.85
N THR A 214 -22.83 8.74 -11.86
CA THR A 214 -23.94 9.70 -11.90
C THR A 214 -25.30 9.00 -11.92
N ASP A 215 -25.47 8.02 -12.79
CA ASP A 215 -26.76 7.36 -13.02
C ASP A 215 -27.19 6.45 -11.85
N ASN A 216 -26.24 6.01 -11.02
CA ASN A 216 -26.48 5.15 -9.87
C ASN A 216 -26.58 5.93 -8.55
N ASN A 217 -26.54 7.27 -8.59
CA ASN A 217 -26.59 8.15 -7.42
C ASN A 217 -25.52 7.84 -6.34
N GLU A 218 -24.40 7.26 -6.77
CA GLU A 218 -23.24 7.00 -5.93
C GLU A 218 -22.27 8.18 -5.97
N LYS A 219 -21.47 8.34 -4.92
CA LYS A 219 -20.54 9.48 -4.83
C LYS A 219 -19.10 9.01 -5.11
N PRO A 220 -18.47 9.48 -6.20
CA PRO A 220 -17.08 9.18 -6.46
C PRO A 220 -16.20 9.78 -5.37
N THR A 221 -15.16 9.05 -4.99
CA THR A 221 -14.15 9.49 -4.01
C THR A 221 -12.75 9.36 -4.59
N LEU A 222 -11.81 10.11 -4.02
CA LEU A 222 -10.42 10.20 -4.45
C LEU A 222 -9.64 8.89 -4.27
N ALA A 223 -9.80 8.18 -3.16
CA ALA A 223 -8.93 7.03 -2.87
C ALA A 223 -8.97 5.94 -3.97
N PRO A 224 -10.14 5.50 -4.47
CA PRO A 224 -10.18 4.59 -5.61
C PRO A 224 -9.72 5.20 -6.92
N ALA A 225 -10.04 6.48 -7.19
CA ALA A 225 -9.62 7.17 -8.40
C ALA A 225 -8.09 7.24 -8.51
N THR A 226 -7.44 7.67 -7.43
CA THR A 226 -5.98 7.80 -7.35
C THR A 226 -5.28 6.44 -7.32
N ARG A 227 -5.95 5.37 -6.85
CA ARG A 227 -5.47 4.00 -7.01
C ARG A 227 -5.44 3.60 -8.49
N LEU A 228 -6.52 3.81 -9.25
CA LEU A 228 -6.54 3.53 -10.69
C LEU A 228 -5.43 4.29 -11.43
N LEU A 229 -5.30 5.58 -11.14
CA LEU A 229 -4.26 6.44 -11.70
C LEU A 229 -2.84 5.96 -11.35
N ALA A 230 -2.60 5.60 -10.10
CA ALA A 230 -1.30 5.12 -9.63
C ALA A 230 -0.91 3.76 -10.24
N MET A 231 -1.87 2.87 -10.51
CA MET A 231 -1.56 1.61 -11.20
C MET A 231 -1.35 1.80 -12.70
N ARG A 232 -1.98 2.83 -13.29
CA ARG A 232 -1.75 3.23 -14.69
C ARG A 232 -0.39 3.90 -14.88
N ARG A 233 -0.07 4.88 -14.03
CA ARG A 233 1.13 5.73 -14.06
C ARG A 233 1.74 5.88 -12.66
N PRO A 234 2.44 4.84 -12.16
CA PRO A 234 3.05 4.84 -10.82
C PRO A 234 4.21 5.83 -10.67
N ASP A 235 4.69 6.37 -11.78
CA ASP A 235 5.69 7.43 -11.87
C ASP A 235 5.09 8.84 -11.78
N VAL A 236 3.76 8.99 -11.92
CA VAL A 236 3.06 10.29 -11.93
C VAL A 236 2.15 10.48 -10.73
N PHE A 237 1.32 9.48 -10.40
CA PHE A 237 0.26 9.67 -9.42
C PHE A 237 0.58 9.04 -8.07
N THR A 238 0.59 9.86 -7.02
CA THR A 238 0.68 9.39 -5.64
C THR A 238 -0.71 8.93 -5.17
N PRO A 239 -0.92 7.64 -4.87
CA PRO A 239 -2.21 7.15 -4.41
C PRO A 239 -2.50 7.67 -3.01
N ILE A 240 -3.76 8.03 -2.74
CA ILE A 240 -4.17 8.50 -1.42
C ILE A 240 -5.06 7.49 -0.71
N ASN A 241 -4.91 7.43 0.61
CA ASN A 241 -5.75 6.66 1.51
C ASN A 241 -6.28 7.59 2.59
N ASN A 242 -7.58 7.52 2.88
CA ASN A 242 -8.25 8.36 3.89
C ASN A 242 -7.56 8.34 5.26
N SER A 243 -6.99 7.20 5.68
CA SER A 243 -6.32 7.09 6.99
C SER A 243 -4.94 7.74 7.03
N ARG A 244 -4.37 8.07 5.88
CA ARG A 244 -3.00 8.58 5.70
C ARG A 244 -2.94 9.96 5.07
N LEU A 245 -4.04 10.40 4.46
CA LEU A 245 -4.16 11.67 3.74
C LEU A 245 -3.81 12.87 4.63
N ASP A 246 -4.23 12.86 5.89
CA ASP A 246 -3.97 13.95 6.84
C ASP A 246 -2.47 14.14 7.09
N SER A 247 -1.73 13.05 7.29
CA SER A 247 -0.28 13.09 7.48
C SER A 247 0.44 13.56 6.22
N LEU A 248 -0.01 13.12 5.04
CA LEU A 248 0.54 13.59 3.76
C LEU A 248 0.31 15.09 3.56
N CYS A 249 -0.94 15.56 3.71
CA CYS A 249 -1.28 16.98 3.56
C CYS A 249 -0.48 17.84 4.53
N SER A 250 -0.42 17.43 5.79
CA SER A 250 0.35 18.08 6.83
C SER A 250 1.83 18.16 6.46
N ALA A 251 2.43 17.04 6.03
CA ALA A 251 3.84 16.98 5.68
C ALA A 251 4.17 17.92 4.52
N LEU A 252 3.31 17.96 3.49
CA LEU A 252 3.39 18.86 2.34
C LEU A 252 3.07 20.33 2.67
N ALA A 253 2.65 20.63 3.90
CA ALA A 253 2.21 21.96 4.34
C ALA A 253 1.02 22.51 3.52
N ILE A 254 0.08 21.64 3.16
CA ILE A 254 -1.17 21.99 2.48
C ILE A 254 -2.37 21.77 3.41
N THR A 255 -3.43 22.53 3.19
CA THR A 255 -4.70 22.33 3.91
C THR A 255 -5.24 20.95 3.59
N LYS A 256 -5.78 20.26 4.59
CA LYS A 256 -6.41 18.94 4.43
C LYS A 256 -7.38 18.91 3.23
N LEU A 257 -7.26 17.88 2.40
CA LEU A 257 -8.19 17.60 1.31
C LEU A 257 -9.42 16.86 1.86
N SER A 258 -10.59 17.20 1.32
CA SER A 258 -11.75 16.31 1.41
C SER A 258 -11.54 15.10 0.49
N ASN A 259 -12.23 13.99 0.76
CA ASN A 259 -12.14 12.79 -0.08
C ASN A 259 -12.80 12.95 -1.47
N ARG A 260 -13.25 14.16 -1.84
CA ARG A 260 -13.83 14.52 -3.14
C ARG A 260 -13.15 15.73 -3.79
N ASP A 261 -12.04 16.21 -3.24
CA ASP A 261 -11.32 17.37 -3.77
C ASP A 261 -10.45 17.01 -4.99
N PHE A 262 -11.06 16.57 -6.09
CA PHE A 262 -10.35 16.15 -7.31
C PHE A 262 -9.45 17.24 -7.90
N ALA A 263 -9.91 18.50 -7.95
CA ALA A 263 -9.09 19.59 -8.46
C ALA A 263 -7.84 19.83 -7.59
N ARG A 264 -8.02 19.86 -6.26
CA ARG A 264 -6.91 20.07 -5.33
C ARG A 264 -5.97 18.88 -5.26
N TYR A 265 -6.40 17.66 -5.55
CA TYR A 265 -5.49 16.52 -5.61
C TYR A 265 -4.37 16.74 -6.64
N TRP A 266 -4.69 17.22 -7.83
CA TRP A 266 -3.66 17.50 -8.83
C TRP A 266 -2.72 18.63 -8.41
N GLN A 267 -3.30 19.77 -8.01
CA GLN A 267 -2.55 20.97 -7.64
C GLN A 267 -1.72 20.78 -6.36
N ASP A 268 -2.32 20.23 -5.31
CA ASP A 268 -1.73 20.20 -3.99
C ASP A 268 -0.94 18.90 -3.71
N ILE A 269 -1.22 17.79 -4.40
CA ILE A 269 -0.51 16.51 -4.21
C ILE A 269 0.42 16.22 -5.39
N VAL A 270 -0.13 16.06 -6.60
CA VAL A 270 0.66 15.61 -7.76
C VAL A 270 1.76 16.62 -8.06
N GLN A 271 1.41 17.89 -8.26
CA GLN A 271 2.41 18.92 -8.55
C GLN A 271 3.37 19.16 -7.39
N ALA A 272 2.91 19.10 -6.14
CA ALA A 272 3.78 19.27 -4.97
C ALA A 272 4.85 18.17 -4.88
N VAL A 273 4.48 16.91 -5.12
CA VAL A 273 5.43 15.78 -5.17
C VAL A 273 6.38 15.95 -6.36
N HIS A 274 5.88 16.30 -7.54
CA HIS A 274 6.69 16.49 -8.74
C HIS A 274 7.68 17.66 -8.60
N ALA A 275 7.34 18.66 -7.78
CA ALA A 275 8.19 19.80 -7.53
C ALA A 275 9.41 19.48 -6.64
N MET A 276 9.39 18.37 -5.91
CA MET A 276 10.45 18.00 -4.96
C MET A 276 11.77 17.66 -5.65
N SER A 277 12.88 17.99 -4.99
CA SER A 277 14.23 17.77 -5.51
C SER A 277 14.49 16.30 -5.83
N TRP A 278 14.17 15.37 -4.92
CA TRP A 278 14.35 13.94 -5.17
C TRP A 278 13.54 13.44 -6.37
N PHE A 279 12.35 13.97 -6.63
CA PHE A 279 11.51 13.53 -7.74
C PHE A 279 12.09 13.97 -9.10
N LYS A 280 12.61 15.20 -9.17
CA LYS A 280 13.25 15.77 -10.37
C LYS A 280 14.63 15.17 -10.64
N MET A 281 15.36 14.85 -9.58
CA MET A 281 16.72 14.29 -9.66
C MET A 281 16.74 12.77 -9.79
N ALA A 282 15.59 12.09 -9.63
CA ALA A 282 15.50 10.64 -9.64
C ALA A 282 16.12 10.07 -10.93
N ASN A 283 17.13 9.22 -10.75
CA ASN A 283 17.89 8.60 -11.84
C ASN A 283 18.09 7.12 -11.56
N GLY A 284 18.26 6.32 -12.61
CA GLY A 284 18.34 4.86 -12.55
C GLY A 284 19.78 4.34 -12.56
N ASP A 285 20.63 4.84 -11.66
CA ASP A 285 22.06 4.53 -11.63
C ASP A 285 22.33 3.07 -11.21
N SER A 286 21.43 2.47 -10.43
CA SER A 286 21.43 1.05 -10.04
C SER A 286 20.14 0.34 -10.50
N GLU A 287 20.12 -0.99 -10.49
CA GLU A 287 18.91 -1.78 -10.81
C GLU A 287 17.75 -1.43 -9.87
N GLN A 288 18.03 -1.28 -8.57
CA GLN A 288 17.04 -0.84 -7.60
C GLN A 288 16.54 0.57 -7.91
N ASP A 289 17.44 1.50 -8.22
CA ASP A 289 17.03 2.87 -8.56
C ASP A 289 16.17 2.89 -9.82
N GLN A 290 16.44 2.06 -10.83
CA GLN A 290 15.59 1.94 -12.01
C GLN A 290 14.17 1.51 -11.63
N GLN A 291 14.04 0.53 -10.73
CA GLN A 291 12.75 0.09 -10.22
C GLN A 291 12.05 1.22 -9.44
N LEU A 292 12.76 1.94 -8.57
CA LEU A 292 12.21 3.05 -7.80
C LEU A 292 11.82 4.25 -8.68
N VAL A 293 12.60 4.58 -9.71
CA VAL A 293 12.29 5.64 -10.69
C VAL A 293 11.01 5.31 -11.44
N ALA A 294 10.83 4.06 -11.87
CA ALA A 294 9.63 3.61 -12.56
C ALA A 294 8.35 3.76 -11.70
N ILE A 295 8.50 3.86 -10.38
CA ILE A 295 7.38 4.00 -9.43
C ILE A 295 7.51 5.24 -8.55
N LYS A 296 8.25 6.27 -8.99
CA LYS A 296 8.69 7.36 -8.12
C LYS A 296 7.55 8.15 -7.46
N ALA A 297 6.36 8.19 -8.05
CA ALA A 297 5.21 8.83 -7.41
C ALA A 297 4.60 8.00 -6.26
N LEU A 298 4.96 6.71 -6.15
CA LEU A 298 4.58 5.84 -5.05
C LEU A 298 5.52 5.97 -3.83
N ILE A 299 6.72 6.53 -3.98
CA ILE A 299 7.73 6.64 -2.93
C ILE A 299 7.22 7.27 -1.62
N PRO A 300 6.33 8.29 -1.60
CA PRO A 300 5.74 8.78 -0.36
C PRO A 300 5.07 7.67 0.49
N CYS A 301 4.62 6.57 -0.12
CA CYS A 301 4.05 5.42 0.61
C CYS A 301 5.07 4.69 1.50
N PHE A 302 6.37 4.80 1.22
CA PHE A 302 7.45 4.21 2.00
C PHE A 302 7.89 5.06 3.20
N PHE A 303 7.37 6.28 3.31
CA PHE A 303 7.71 7.23 4.39
C PHE A 303 6.64 7.30 5.49
N TYR A 304 5.64 6.43 5.44
CA TYR A 304 4.77 6.18 6.60
C TYR A 304 5.48 5.25 7.58
N TYR A 305 5.07 5.33 8.84
CA TYR A 305 5.55 4.42 9.87
C TYR A 305 5.39 2.95 9.43
N ALA A 306 6.48 2.20 9.54
CA ALA A 306 6.54 0.77 9.38
C ALA A 306 7.35 0.20 10.54
N ASP A 307 6.94 -0.96 11.05
CA ASP A 307 7.69 -1.72 12.04
C ASP A 307 7.99 -3.14 11.56
N THR A 308 8.65 -3.92 12.41
CA THR A 308 9.06 -5.30 12.12
C THR A 308 7.89 -6.23 11.80
N THR A 309 6.65 -5.86 12.16
CA THR A 309 5.45 -6.65 11.86
C THR A 309 4.81 -6.28 10.53
N THR A 310 5.23 -5.19 9.87
CA THR A 310 4.64 -4.71 8.61
C THR A 310 4.64 -5.79 7.54
N ALA A 311 5.80 -6.43 7.31
CA ALA A 311 5.96 -7.46 6.29
C ALA A 311 5.10 -8.69 6.60
N GLU A 312 5.12 -9.17 7.85
CA GLU A 312 4.33 -10.33 8.28
C GLU A 312 2.81 -10.07 8.22
N ASN A 313 2.42 -8.80 8.31
CA ASN A 313 1.03 -8.38 8.28
C ASN A 313 0.43 -8.24 6.87
N SER A 314 1.22 -8.46 5.82
CA SER A 314 0.74 -8.58 4.44
C SER A 314 -0.43 -9.56 4.33
N ASN A 315 -1.47 -9.19 3.56
CA ASN A 315 -2.58 -10.11 3.29
C ASN A 315 -2.12 -11.34 2.51
N TYR A 316 -1.09 -11.22 1.67
CA TYR A 316 -0.47 -12.36 0.99
C TYR A 316 0.15 -13.34 1.99
N ILE A 317 0.98 -12.86 2.92
CA ILE A 317 1.61 -13.72 3.94
C ILE A 317 0.55 -14.37 4.84
N LYS A 318 -0.47 -13.61 5.24
CA LYS A 318 -1.61 -14.14 6.01
C LYS A 318 -2.37 -15.23 5.27
N LEU A 319 -2.54 -15.10 3.95
CA LEU A 319 -3.22 -16.09 3.13
C LEU A 319 -2.33 -17.33 2.90
N LEU A 320 -1.04 -17.13 2.66
CA LEU A 320 -0.04 -18.19 2.46
C LEU A 320 0.09 -19.09 3.70
N ASN A 321 0.15 -18.49 4.88
CA ASN A 321 0.31 -19.18 6.16
C ASN A 321 -1.01 -19.65 6.78
N LYS A 322 -2.14 -19.46 6.08
CA LYS A 322 -3.45 -19.88 6.57
C LYS A 322 -3.46 -21.40 6.75
N PRO A 323 -3.71 -21.94 7.96
CA PRO A 323 -3.64 -23.37 8.20
C PRO A 323 -4.64 -24.12 7.30
N LYS A 324 -4.13 -25.08 6.53
CA LYS A 324 -4.95 -26.00 5.75
C LYS A 324 -5.72 -26.86 6.75
N ARG A 325 -7.02 -26.58 6.97
CA ARG A 325 -7.86 -27.40 7.85
C ARG A 325 -7.77 -28.86 7.39
N ALA A 326 -7.24 -29.72 8.24
CA ALA A 326 -7.44 -31.15 8.12
C ALA A 326 -8.94 -31.41 8.25
N THR A 327 -9.52 -32.12 7.26
CA THR A 327 -10.89 -32.62 7.27
C THR A 327 -12.03 -31.60 7.42
N SER A 328 -12.51 -31.05 6.30
CA SER A 328 -13.94 -31.09 6.02
C SER A 328 -14.19 -31.22 4.51
N THR A 329 -14.95 -32.24 4.14
CA THR A 329 -15.36 -32.63 2.79
C THR A 329 -16.34 -31.66 2.13
N THR A 330 -16.41 -30.39 2.56
CA THR A 330 -17.51 -29.49 2.17
C THR A 330 -17.23 -27.99 2.17
N THR A 331 -15.98 -27.52 2.24
CA THR A 331 -15.70 -26.16 1.73
C THR A 331 -15.74 -26.21 0.21
N LYS A 332 -16.85 -25.76 -0.38
CA LYS A 332 -16.98 -25.55 -1.83
C LYS A 332 -15.77 -24.73 -2.29
N LYS A 333 -14.79 -25.37 -2.93
CA LYS A 333 -13.74 -24.67 -3.65
C LYS A 333 -14.46 -23.78 -4.66
N VAL A 334 -14.20 -22.47 -4.60
CA VAL A 334 -14.85 -21.51 -5.51
C VAL A 334 -14.39 -21.88 -6.91
N ARG A 335 -15.34 -22.26 -7.77
CA ARG A 335 -15.04 -22.57 -9.16
C ARG A 335 -14.59 -21.29 -9.86
N ARG A 336 -13.52 -21.39 -10.63
CA ARG A 336 -13.02 -20.28 -11.46
C ARG A 336 -13.73 -20.29 -12.81
N GLY A 337 -13.87 -19.10 -13.40
CA GLY A 337 -14.30 -18.99 -14.80
C GLY A 337 -13.29 -19.70 -15.71
N LYS A 338 -13.77 -20.24 -16.84
CA LYS A 338 -12.92 -20.95 -17.80
C LYS A 338 -11.77 -20.06 -18.30
N GLU A 339 -12.09 -18.83 -18.68
CA GLU A 339 -11.15 -17.82 -19.16
C GLU A 339 -10.11 -17.43 -18.11
N SER A 340 -10.54 -17.18 -16.87
CA SER A 340 -9.62 -16.93 -15.74
C SER A 340 -8.66 -18.11 -15.53
N ALA A 341 -9.15 -19.34 -15.55
CA ALA A 341 -8.29 -20.52 -15.43
C ALA A 341 -7.32 -20.68 -16.61
N GLU A 342 -7.74 -20.39 -17.83
CA GLU A 342 -6.88 -20.41 -19.02
C GLU A 342 -5.75 -19.39 -18.90
N ILE A 343 -6.06 -18.13 -18.62
CA ILE A 343 -5.07 -17.04 -18.52
C ILE A 343 -4.07 -17.30 -17.39
N LEU A 344 -4.53 -17.74 -16.22
CA LEU A 344 -3.65 -18.04 -15.09
C LEU A 344 -2.72 -19.23 -15.37
N VAL A 345 -3.21 -20.27 -16.04
CA VAL A 345 -2.40 -21.43 -16.41
C VAL A 345 -1.41 -21.06 -17.52
N ASP A 346 -1.84 -20.32 -18.53
CA ASP A 346 -0.98 -19.89 -19.63
C ASP A 346 0.16 -19.02 -19.12
N ARG A 347 -0.13 -18.08 -18.22
CA ARG A 347 0.88 -17.26 -17.55
C ARG A 347 1.88 -18.12 -16.78
N ALA A 348 1.41 -19.13 -16.04
CA ALA A 348 2.30 -20.03 -15.30
C ALA A 348 3.13 -20.96 -16.20
N LEU A 349 2.59 -21.38 -17.35
CA LEU A 349 3.29 -22.24 -18.31
C LEU A 349 4.28 -21.49 -19.21
N ALA A 350 4.12 -20.17 -19.33
CA ALA A 350 5.02 -19.30 -20.08
C ALA A 350 6.38 -19.10 -19.40
N ALA A 351 6.54 -19.52 -18.14
CA ALA A 351 7.83 -19.49 -17.46
C ALA A 351 8.90 -20.28 -18.26
N GLU A 352 10.09 -19.70 -18.40
CA GLU A 352 11.18 -20.26 -19.22
C GLU A 352 11.64 -21.63 -18.72
N ASP A 353 11.53 -21.87 -17.41
CA ASP A 353 11.93 -23.11 -16.73
C ASP A 353 10.88 -24.23 -16.81
N MET A 354 9.76 -24.01 -17.51
CA MET A 354 8.66 -24.98 -17.56
C MET A 354 8.95 -26.15 -18.51
N PRO A 355 8.98 -27.41 -18.02
CA PRO A 355 9.25 -28.57 -18.88
C PRO A 355 8.19 -28.76 -19.98
N GLU A 356 8.63 -29.17 -21.18
CA GLU A 356 7.73 -29.38 -22.32
C GLU A 356 6.61 -30.39 -22.04
N HIS A 357 6.91 -31.46 -21.29
CA HIS A 357 5.92 -32.47 -20.93
C HIS A 357 4.79 -31.90 -20.04
N ILE A 358 5.05 -30.87 -19.24
CA ILE A 358 4.04 -30.17 -18.45
C ILE A 358 3.24 -29.22 -19.34
N ARG A 359 3.91 -28.50 -20.27
CA ARG A 359 3.22 -27.65 -21.26
C ARG A 359 2.24 -28.47 -22.11
N ALA A 360 2.60 -29.69 -22.48
CA ALA A 360 1.72 -30.62 -23.21
C ALA A 360 0.47 -31.05 -22.43
N LYS A 361 0.41 -30.83 -21.11
CA LYS A 361 -0.75 -31.13 -20.25
C LYS A 361 -1.61 -29.90 -19.92
N ARG A 362 -1.42 -28.79 -20.64
CA ARG A 362 -2.16 -27.52 -20.49
C ARG A 362 -3.66 -27.72 -20.21
N ASP A 363 -4.38 -28.45 -21.06
CA ASP A 363 -5.83 -28.60 -20.93
C ASP A 363 -6.25 -29.37 -19.68
N SER A 364 -5.42 -30.33 -19.24
CA SER A 364 -5.64 -31.06 -17.99
C SER A 364 -5.43 -30.16 -16.77
N ILE A 365 -4.42 -29.29 -16.83
CA ILE A 365 -4.15 -28.31 -15.77
C ILE A 365 -5.29 -27.30 -15.69
N ILE A 366 -5.76 -26.77 -16.82
CA ILE A 366 -6.91 -25.85 -16.89
C ILE A 366 -8.15 -26.48 -16.26
N SER A 367 -8.46 -27.74 -16.59
CA SER A 367 -9.62 -28.44 -16.03
C SER A 367 -9.58 -28.54 -14.49
N GLU A 368 -8.41 -28.79 -13.91
CA GLU A 368 -8.24 -28.85 -12.45
C GLU A 368 -8.29 -27.47 -11.80
N VAL A 369 -7.72 -26.44 -12.44
CA VAL A 369 -7.76 -25.06 -11.97
C VAL A 369 -9.18 -24.49 -12.00
N GLN A 370 -9.98 -24.82 -13.02
CA GLN A 370 -11.43 -24.49 -13.08
C GLN A 370 -12.21 -25.09 -11.91
N LYS A 371 -11.83 -26.30 -11.45
CA LYS A 371 -12.41 -26.95 -10.26
C LYS A 371 -11.98 -26.28 -8.95
N GLY A 372 -11.15 -25.23 -9.00
CA GLY A 372 -10.71 -24.43 -7.87
C GLY A 372 -9.44 -24.96 -7.19
N ARG A 373 -8.64 -25.80 -7.86
CA ARG A 373 -7.28 -26.14 -7.42
C ARG A 373 -6.33 -24.97 -7.74
N GLY A 374 -5.32 -24.77 -6.90
CA GLY A 374 -4.30 -23.76 -7.16
C GLY A 374 -3.45 -24.11 -8.38
N VAL A 375 -2.94 -23.11 -9.09
CA VAL A 375 -2.18 -23.34 -10.34
C VAL A 375 -0.88 -24.10 -10.05
N ALA A 376 -0.07 -23.62 -9.09
CA ALA A 376 1.16 -24.29 -8.71
C ALA A 376 0.94 -25.68 -8.08
N GLU A 377 -0.12 -25.85 -7.29
CA GLU A 377 -0.51 -27.16 -6.74
C GLU A 377 -0.80 -28.16 -7.88
N THR A 378 -1.51 -27.71 -8.90
CA THR A 378 -1.84 -28.53 -10.08
C THR A 378 -0.58 -28.87 -10.87
N ILE A 379 0.30 -27.89 -11.13
CA ILE A 379 1.56 -28.11 -11.85
C ILE A 379 2.47 -29.07 -11.08
N SER A 380 2.61 -28.91 -9.76
CA SER A 380 3.40 -29.80 -8.91
C SER A 380 2.87 -31.23 -8.92
N LEU A 381 1.54 -31.41 -8.89
CA LEU A 381 0.91 -32.71 -9.02
C LEU A 381 1.21 -33.34 -10.39
N MET A 382 1.09 -32.58 -11.48
CA MET A 382 1.42 -33.05 -12.83
C MET A 382 2.89 -33.46 -12.95
N ARG A 383 3.82 -32.68 -12.37
CA ARG A 383 5.24 -33.04 -12.30
C ARG A 383 5.48 -34.32 -11.50
N THR A 384 4.72 -34.56 -10.44
CA THR A 384 4.88 -35.79 -9.62
C THR A 384 4.33 -37.02 -10.34
N ILE A 385 3.25 -36.87 -11.12
CA ILE A 385 2.60 -37.98 -11.83
C ILE A 385 3.36 -38.34 -13.12
N PHE A 386 3.90 -37.36 -13.82
CA PHE A 386 4.44 -37.51 -15.18
C PHE A 386 5.92 -37.14 -15.35
N GLY A 387 6.59 -36.69 -14.28
CA GLY A 387 8.00 -36.30 -14.27
C GLY A 387 8.96 -37.39 -13.84
#